data_AF-A0A845Y1V5-F1
#
_entry.id   AF-A0A845Y1V5-F1
#
_cell.length_a   1.000
_cell.length_b   1.000
_cell.length_c   1.000
_cell.angle_alpha   90.00
_cell.angle_beta   90.00
_cell.angle_gamma   90.00
#
_symmetry.space_group_name_H-M   'P 1'
#
loop_
_entity.id
_entity.type
_entity.pdbx_description
1 polymer ?
#
loop_
_entity_poly.entity_id
_entity_poly.type
_entity_poly.pdbx_seq_one_letter_code
_entity_poly.pdbx_strand_id
1 'polypeptide(L)'
;MGDSGRLSVGIIGASGYGGVQLVRLLMEHPGVEVVYLGGNSSAGKQFSDLYPHLGNLVELKIEPIDLDAIASRCQTVFLSLPNGIAHTIAPTLLSKGCKVIDLSADYRFKNLETYKNWYGGERQDQEVAATAIYGLPELYRDRIAQAQLVGCPGCYVTTSLLALAPLLKQGLIEPDTAVIDAKSGTSGAGRTPKTNLLLAEADNSVA
;
A
#
# COMPACT_ATOMS: atom_id res chain seq x y z
N MET A 1 -2.13 8.34 -32.70
CA MET A 1 -0.96 8.55 -31.82
C MET A 1 -1.31 7.93 -30.49
N GLY A 2 -0.82 6.80 -30.01
CA GLY A 2 0.05 5.73 -30.47
C GLY A 2 -0.31 4.55 -29.54
N ASP A 3 0.10 3.34 -29.88
CA ASP A 3 -0.09 2.17 -29.01
C ASP A 3 0.67 2.37 -27.69
N SER A 4 0.02 3.00 -26.71
CA SER A 4 0.57 3.15 -25.36
C SER A 4 0.29 1.84 -24.66
N GLY A 5 1.21 0.88 -24.79
CA GLY A 5 1.15 -0.40 -24.08
C GLY A 5 0.77 -0.16 -22.62
N ARG A 6 -0.22 -0.91 -22.13
CA ARG A 6 -0.67 -0.84 -20.74
C ARG A 6 0.51 -1.17 -19.82
N LEU A 7 0.63 -0.47 -18.70
CA LEU A 7 1.68 -0.73 -17.72
C LEU A 7 1.39 -2.05 -16.99
N SER A 8 2.32 -3.00 -17.06
CA SER A 8 2.17 -4.29 -16.36
C SER A 8 2.40 -4.14 -14.87
N VAL A 9 1.39 -4.49 -14.08
CA VAL A 9 1.37 -4.31 -12.62
C VAL A 9 1.20 -5.63 -11.87
N GLY A 10 2.01 -5.80 -10.83
CA GLY A 10 1.85 -6.85 -9.83
C GLY A 10 1.29 -6.31 -8.51
N ILE A 11 0.48 -7.10 -7.81
CA ILE A 11 -0.04 -6.77 -6.48
C ILE A 11 0.31 -7.90 -5.52
N ILE A 12 1.17 -7.62 -4.55
CA ILE A 12 1.50 -8.57 -3.47
C ILE A 12 0.63 -8.26 -2.25
N GLY A 13 0.00 -9.27 -1.67
CA GLY A 13 -0.98 -9.10 -0.60
C GLY A 13 -2.40 -8.81 -1.13
N ALA A 14 -2.72 -9.27 -2.33
CA ALA A 14 -4.00 -9.02 -3.01
C ALA A 14 -5.22 -9.51 -2.20
N SER A 15 -5.05 -10.50 -1.32
CA SER A 15 -6.13 -11.08 -0.50
C SER A 15 -6.54 -10.25 0.72
N GLY A 16 -5.80 -9.18 1.06
CA GLY A 16 -6.16 -8.23 2.11
C GLY A 16 -7.11 -7.14 1.63
N TYR A 17 -7.63 -6.33 2.55
CA TYR A 17 -8.55 -5.23 2.19
C TYR A 17 -7.90 -4.12 1.36
N GLY A 18 -6.62 -3.78 1.61
CA GLY A 18 -5.87 -2.88 0.73
C GLY A 18 -5.70 -3.48 -0.67
N GLY A 19 -5.29 -4.74 -0.73
CA GLY A 19 -5.07 -5.49 -1.97
C GLY A 19 -6.31 -5.61 -2.83
N VAL A 20 -7.48 -5.95 -2.27
CA VAL A 20 -8.72 -6.07 -3.05
C VAL A 20 -9.18 -4.72 -3.63
N GLN A 21 -8.98 -3.61 -2.90
CA GLN A 21 -9.28 -2.29 -3.44
C GLN A 21 -8.32 -1.93 -4.57
N LEU A 22 -7.03 -2.26 -4.45
CA LEU A 22 -6.07 -2.09 -5.56
C LEU A 22 -6.49 -2.90 -6.78
N VAL A 23 -6.84 -4.18 -6.61
CA VAL A 23 -7.32 -5.02 -7.72
C VAL A 23 -8.53 -4.39 -8.39
N ARG A 24 -9.56 -4.02 -7.61
CA ARG A 24 -10.76 -3.38 -8.13
C ARG A 24 -10.47 -2.11 -8.93
N LEU A 25 -9.64 -1.22 -8.38
CA LEU A 25 -9.32 0.06 -9.02
C LEU A 25 -8.47 -0.11 -10.29
N LEU A 26 -7.48 -1.01 -10.26
CA LEU A 26 -6.53 -1.15 -11.36
C LEU A 26 -7.08 -1.98 -12.53
N MET A 27 -8.01 -2.89 -12.28
CA MET A 27 -8.67 -3.67 -13.34
C MET A 27 -9.53 -2.79 -14.27
N GLU A 28 -10.04 -1.68 -13.75
CA GLU A 28 -10.80 -0.70 -14.53
C GLU A 28 -9.91 0.41 -15.12
N HIS A 29 -8.60 0.43 -14.82
CA HIS A 29 -7.71 1.50 -15.23
C HIS A 29 -7.21 1.32 -16.68
N PRO A 30 -7.48 2.28 -17.60
CA PRO A 30 -7.23 2.08 -19.03
C PRO A 30 -5.73 1.98 -19.39
N GLY A 31 -4.85 2.56 -18.57
CA GLY A 31 -3.40 2.55 -18.79
C GLY A 31 -2.63 1.48 -18.02
N VAL A 32 -3.31 0.58 -17.30
CA VAL A 32 -2.67 -0.45 -16.45
C VAL A 32 -3.24 -1.81 -16.79
N GLU A 33 -2.41 -2.84 -16.73
CA GLU A 33 -2.81 -4.24 -16.79
C GLU A 33 -2.28 -4.96 -15.56
N VAL A 34 -3.16 -5.57 -14.78
CA VAL A 34 -2.74 -6.39 -13.64
C VAL A 34 -2.35 -7.76 -14.17
N VAL A 35 -1.08 -8.12 -14.06
CA VAL A 35 -0.50 -9.36 -14.63
C VAL A 35 -0.09 -10.37 -13.55
N TYR A 36 -0.15 -9.97 -12.28
CA TYR A 36 0.28 -10.82 -11.17
C TYR A 36 -0.43 -10.47 -9.86
N LEU A 37 -0.96 -11.48 -9.18
CA LEU A 37 -1.49 -11.38 -7.82
C LEU A 37 -0.67 -12.30 -6.91
N GLY A 38 0.09 -11.74 -5.98
CA GLY A 38 0.96 -12.49 -5.08
C GLY A 38 0.38 -12.65 -3.68
N GLY A 39 0.53 -13.83 -3.08
CA GLY A 39 0.21 -14.04 -1.66
C GLY A 39 0.39 -15.48 -1.20
N ASN A 40 1.33 -15.70 -0.27
CA ASN A 40 1.69 -17.05 0.18
C ASN A 40 0.53 -17.83 0.82
N SER A 41 -0.29 -17.19 1.67
CA SER A 41 -1.39 -17.86 2.37
C SER A 41 -2.57 -18.24 1.49
N SER A 42 -2.66 -17.69 0.28
CA SER A 42 -3.77 -17.88 -0.66
C SER A 42 -3.32 -18.40 -2.02
N ALA A 43 -2.03 -18.75 -2.16
CA ALA A 43 -1.46 -19.23 -3.40
C ALA A 43 -2.21 -20.46 -3.94
N GLY A 44 -2.39 -20.49 -5.26
CA GLY A 44 -3.11 -21.54 -5.98
C GLY A 44 -4.63 -21.33 -6.09
N LYS A 45 -5.23 -20.44 -5.31
CA LYS A 45 -6.68 -20.14 -5.37
C LYS A 45 -6.99 -19.18 -6.51
N GLN A 46 -8.19 -19.28 -7.09
CA GLN A 46 -8.70 -18.21 -7.94
C GLN A 46 -8.96 -16.98 -7.06
N PHE A 47 -8.70 -15.78 -7.57
CA PHE A 47 -9.03 -14.56 -6.83
C PHE A 47 -10.54 -14.46 -6.53
N SER A 48 -11.36 -14.92 -7.47
CA SER A 48 -12.83 -15.01 -7.32
C SER A 48 -13.27 -15.91 -6.18
N ASP A 49 -12.48 -16.91 -5.76
CA ASP A 49 -12.82 -17.76 -4.61
C ASP A 49 -12.77 -16.96 -3.30
N LEU A 50 -11.91 -15.93 -3.25
CA LEU A 50 -11.82 -15.03 -2.10
C LEU A 50 -12.82 -13.89 -2.17
N TYR A 51 -13.11 -13.41 -3.38
CA TYR A 51 -13.97 -12.26 -3.66
C TYR A 51 -14.92 -12.55 -4.83
N PRO A 52 -16.01 -13.32 -4.60
CA PRO A 52 -16.91 -13.75 -5.69
C PRO A 52 -17.56 -12.59 -6.46
N HIS A 53 -17.79 -11.46 -5.78
CA HIS A 53 -18.34 -10.24 -6.38
C HIS A 53 -17.42 -9.61 -7.45
N LEU A 54 -16.15 -10.04 -7.53
CA LEU A 54 -15.19 -9.61 -8.55
C LEU A 54 -14.93 -10.69 -9.61
N GLY A 55 -15.61 -11.84 -9.56
CA GLY A 55 -15.31 -12.98 -10.42
C GLY A 55 -15.49 -12.72 -11.92
N ASN A 56 -16.39 -11.81 -12.30
CA ASN A 56 -16.60 -11.42 -13.70
C ASN A 56 -15.54 -10.43 -14.21
N LEU A 57 -14.74 -9.85 -13.31
CA LEU A 57 -13.71 -8.87 -13.63
C LEU A 57 -12.31 -9.45 -13.55
N VAL A 58 -12.09 -10.44 -12.66
CA VAL A 58 -10.74 -10.94 -12.32
C VAL A 58 -10.68 -12.45 -12.42
N GLU A 59 -10.04 -12.94 -13.48
CA GLU A 59 -9.81 -14.38 -13.71
C GLU A 59 -8.45 -14.87 -13.20
N LEU A 60 -7.64 -13.98 -12.62
CA LEU A 60 -6.28 -14.26 -12.16
C LEU A 60 -6.26 -15.22 -10.94
N LYS A 61 -5.24 -16.08 -10.93
CA LYS A 61 -4.85 -16.87 -9.75
C LYS A 61 -3.98 -16.05 -8.83
N ILE A 62 -4.07 -16.35 -7.54
CA ILE A 62 -3.07 -15.89 -6.59
C ILE A 62 -1.88 -16.84 -6.67
N GLU A 63 -0.70 -16.29 -6.89
CA GLU A 63 0.55 -17.00 -7.03
C GLU A 63 1.39 -16.89 -5.73
N PRO A 64 2.29 -17.86 -5.46
CA PRO A 64 3.32 -17.72 -4.44
C PRO A 64 4.23 -16.53 -4.75
N ILE A 65 4.70 -15.81 -3.73
CA ILE A 65 5.58 -14.66 -3.92
C ILE A 65 6.94 -15.11 -4.44
N ASP A 66 7.17 -14.91 -5.73
CA ASP A 66 8.42 -15.21 -6.44
C ASP A 66 8.93 -13.92 -7.10
N LEU A 67 10.02 -13.37 -6.56
CA LEU A 67 10.54 -12.06 -6.98
C LEU A 67 11.10 -12.06 -8.40
N ASP A 68 11.58 -13.20 -8.90
CA ASP A 68 12.07 -13.34 -10.28
C ASP A 68 10.90 -13.41 -11.26
N ALA A 69 9.86 -14.18 -10.92
CA ALA A 69 8.64 -14.26 -11.71
C ALA A 69 7.87 -12.92 -11.71
N ILE A 70 7.93 -12.17 -10.60
CA ILE A 70 7.33 -10.83 -10.50
C ILE A 70 8.10 -9.87 -11.39
N ALA A 71 9.42 -9.78 -11.24
CA ALA A 71 10.23 -8.79 -11.95
C ALA A 71 10.30 -9.03 -13.48
N SER A 72 10.13 -10.28 -13.93
CA SER A 72 10.06 -10.60 -15.36
C SER A 72 8.73 -10.20 -16.01
N ARG A 73 7.65 -10.01 -15.22
CA ARG A 73 6.30 -9.70 -15.72
C ARG A 73 5.84 -8.28 -15.41
N CYS A 74 6.30 -7.71 -14.29
CA CYS A 74 5.78 -6.47 -13.74
C CYS A 74 6.77 -5.33 -13.94
N GLN A 75 6.27 -4.19 -14.41
CA GLN A 75 7.02 -2.93 -14.42
C GLN A 75 6.82 -2.17 -13.10
N THR A 76 5.67 -2.34 -12.45
CA THR A 76 5.36 -1.74 -11.15
C THR A 76 4.73 -2.78 -10.23
N VAL A 77 5.09 -2.75 -8.95
CA VAL A 77 4.60 -3.69 -7.95
C VAL A 77 4.03 -2.93 -6.76
N PHE A 78 2.77 -3.20 -6.44
CA PHE A 78 2.14 -2.75 -5.20
C PHE A 78 2.37 -3.77 -4.09
N LEU A 79 2.80 -3.29 -2.93
CA LEU A 79 2.94 -4.10 -1.72
C LEU A 79 1.82 -3.74 -0.74
N SER A 80 0.79 -4.57 -0.67
CA SER A 80 -0.29 -4.48 0.33
C SER A 80 -0.07 -5.50 1.45
N LEU A 81 1.08 -5.42 2.08
CA LEU A 81 1.53 -6.36 3.11
C LEU A 81 1.37 -5.76 4.53
N PRO A 82 1.34 -6.61 5.57
CA PRO A 82 1.58 -6.15 6.94
C PRO A 82 2.90 -5.38 7.06
N ASN A 83 2.97 -4.47 8.04
CA ASN A 83 4.20 -3.73 8.35
C ASN A 83 5.33 -4.71 8.74
N GLY A 84 6.56 -4.36 8.39
CA GLY A 84 7.76 -5.15 8.66
C GLY A 84 8.07 -6.22 7.61
N ILE A 85 7.35 -6.24 6.48
CA ILE A 85 7.57 -7.23 5.41
C ILE A 85 8.03 -6.56 4.12
N ALA A 86 7.46 -5.41 3.76
CA ALA A 86 7.77 -4.74 2.51
C ALA A 86 9.27 -4.41 2.41
N HIS A 87 9.91 -4.06 3.54
CA HIS A 87 11.34 -3.76 3.56
C HIS A 87 12.27 -4.94 3.22
N THR A 88 11.76 -6.17 3.26
CA THR A 88 12.50 -7.38 2.89
C THR A 88 12.39 -7.71 1.40
N ILE A 89 11.41 -7.12 0.70
CA ILE A 89 11.05 -7.45 -0.69
C ILE A 89 11.44 -6.31 -1.65
N ALA A 90 11.14 -5.06 -1.26
CA ALA A 90 11.31 -3.91 -2.12
C ALA A 90 12.76 -3.72 -2.63
N PRO A 91 13.83 -3.91 -1.84
CA PRO A 91 15.20 -3.77 -2.33
C PRO A 91 15.50 -4.65 -3.54
N THR A 92 15.04 -5.91 -3.50
CA THR A 92 15.24 -6.88 -4.58
C THR A 92 14.40 -6.55 -5.81
N LEU A 93 13.16 -6.08 -5.64
CA LEU A 93 12.33 -5.65 -6.77
C LEU A 93 12.91 -4.41 -7.46
N LEU A 94 13.37 -3.44 -6.67
CA LEU A 94 14.01 -2.22 -7.18
C LEU A 94 15.31 -2.54 -7.93
N SER A 95 16.15 -3.44 -7.39
CA SER A 95 17.39 -3.85 -8.07
C SER A 95 17.14 -4.59 -9.39
N LYS A 96 15.97 -5.21 -9.54
CA LYS A 96 15.50 -5.83 -10.79
C LYS A 96 14.75 -4.85 -11.72
N GLY A 97 14.70 -3.57 -11.38
CA GLY A 97 14.15 -2.51 -12.24
C GLY A 97 12.63 -2.28 -12.08
N CYS A 98 11.97 -2.91 -11.11
CA CYS A 98 10.56 -2.62 -10.83
C CYS A 98 10.43 -1.28 -10.09
N LYS A 99 9.37 -0.53 -10.39
CA LYS A 99 8.87 0.49 -9.45
C LYS A 99 8.09 -0.17 -8.32
N VAL A 100 8.22 0.33 -7.10
CA VAL A 100 7.56 -0.23 -5.91
C VAL A 100 6.68 0.81 -5.24
N ILE A 101 5.44 0.45 -4.97
CA ILE A 101 4.48 1.26 -4.22
C ILE A 101 4.03 0.48 -2.99
N ASP A 102 4.51 0.88 -1.82
CA ASP A 102 4.27 0.22 -0.55
C ASP A 102 3.08 0.86 0.19
N LEU A 103 2.07 0.07 0.52
CA LEU A 103 0.90 0.52 1.29
C LEU A 103 1.11 0.42 2.80
N SER A 104 2.15 -0.30 3.24
CA SER A 104 2.51 -0.44 4.65
C SER A 104 3.22 0.82 5.18
N ALA A 105 3.71 0.75 6.41
CA ALA A 105 4.48 1.82 7.02
C ALA A 105 5.98 1.79 6.69
N ASP A 106 6.47 0.71 6.08
CA ASP A 106 7.89 0.42 5.94
C ASP A 106 8.63 1.52 5.18
N TYR A 107 8.02 2.12 4.17
CA TYR A 107 8.65 3.19 3.39
C TYR A 107 8.08 4.59 3.62
N ARG A 108 7.37 4.79 4.74
CA ARG A 108 6.86 6.12 5.15
C ARG A 108 7.92 7.01 5.80
N PHE A 109 8.96 6.42 6.39
CA PHE A 109 9.93 7.10 7.24
C PHE A 109 11.31 7.14 6.60
N LYS A 110 11.92 8.33 6.59
CA LYS A 110 13.34 8.49 6.22
C LYS A 110 14.28 8.14 7.36
N ASN A 111 13.89 8.48 8.59
CA ASN A 111 14.63 8.13 9.79
C ASN A 111 14.16 6.76 10.29
N LEU A 112 15.04 5.75 10.19
CA LEU A 112 14.72 4.40 10.65
C LEU A 112 14.70 4.26 12.17
N GLU A 113 15.30 5.18 12.92
CA GLU A 113 15.13 5.24 14.37
C GLU A 113 13.68 5.60 14.74
N THR A 114 13.08 6.56 14.03
CA THR A 114 11.65 6.87 14.18
C THR A 114 10.80 5.66 13.83
N TYR A 115 11.10 4.97 12.72
CA TYR A 115 10.40 3.73 12.37
C TYR A 115 10.50 2.69 13.50
N LYS A 116 11.72 2.42 13.99
CA LYS A 116 11.99 1.43 15.05
C LYS A 116 11.23 1.74 16.33
N ASN A 117 11.13 3.02 16.71
CA ASN A 117 10.42 3.43 17.92
C ASN A 117 8.91 3.14 17.85
N TRP A 118 8.30 3.18 16.66
CA TRP A 118 6.86 2.99 16.49
C TRP A 118 6.45 1.58 16.03
N TYR A 119 7.26 0.97 15.17
CA TYR A 119 6.96 -0.31 14.51
C TYR A 119 7.87 -1.45 14.97
N GLY A 120 8.95 -1.15 15.69
CA GLY A 120 9.96 -2.13 16.07
C GLY A 120 10.71 -2.70 14.86
N GLY A 121 11.43 -3.80 15.09
CA GLY A 121 12.21 -4.51 14.08
C GLY A 121 13.54 -3.82 13.74
N GLU A 122 14.56 -4.62 13.49
CA GLU A 122 15.83 -4.13 12.94
C GLU A 122 15.72 -4.09 11.41
N ARG A 123 16.21 -3.01 10.81
CA ARG A 123 16.19 -2.79 9.37
C ARG A 123 17.58 -2.50 8.85
N GLN A 124 17.91 -3.14 7.73
CA GLN A 124 19.22 -3.02 7.07
C GLN A 124 19.11 -2.33 5.71
N ASP A 125 17.93 -1.89 5.32
CA ASP A 125 17.64 -1.28 4.02
C ASP A 125 17.69 0.26 4.06
N GLN A 126 18.53 0.84 4.92
CA GLN A 126 18.62 2.30 5.16
C GLN A 126 18.82 3.11 3.87
N GLU A 127 19.68 2.61 2.97
CA GLU A 127 19.94 3.27 1.68
C GLU A 127 18.68 3.29 0.81
N VAL A 128 17.96 2.17 0.73
CA VAL A 128 16.70 2.06 -0.02
C VAL A 128 15.61 2.94 0.60
N ALA A 129 15.46 2.88 1.93
CA ALA A 129 14.47 3.69 2.65
C ALA A 129 14.71 5.20 2.46
N ALA A 130 15.97 5.64 2.36
CA ALA A 130 16.30 7.04 2.08
C ALA A 130 15.83 7.54 0.70
N THR A 131 15.66 6.63 -0.27
CA THR A 131 15.13 6.96 -1.62
C THR A 131 13.62 7.06 -1.68
N ALA A 132 12.92 6.52 -0.68
CA ALA A 132 11.45 6.48 -0.68
C ALA A 132 10.85 7.89 -0.64
N ILE A 133 9.85 8.12 -1.48
CA ILE A 133 9.04 9.33 -1.47
C ILE A 133 7.70 9.04 -0.79
N TYR A 134 7.30 9.93 0.13
CA TYR A 134 6.01 9.84 0.79
C TYR A 134 4.88 10.10 -0.22
N GLY A 135 3.97 9.14 -0.36
CA GLY A 135 2.96 9.08 -1.41
C GLY A 135 1.75 9.97 -1.20
N LEU A 136 1.93 11.25 -0.88
CA LEU A 136 0.84 12.24 -0.75
C LEU A 136 0.92 13.27 -1.90
N PRO A 137 0.19 13.06 -3.02
CA PRO A 137 0.34 13.85 -4.23
C PRO A 137 0.16 15.36 -4.04
N GLU A 138 -0.78 15.79 -3.20
CA GLU A 138 -1.05 17.21 -2.93
C GLU A 138 0.16 17.96 -2.36
N LEU A 139 1.09 17.25 -1.71
CA LEU A 139 2.32 17.83 -1.16
C LEU A 139 3.57 17.47 -1.96
N TYR A 140 3.58 16.32 -2.63
CA TYR A 140 4.80 15.69 -3.14
C TYR A 140 4.73 15.24 -4.60
N ARG A 141 3.72 15.67 -5.39
CA ARG A 141 3.49 15.28 -6.79
C ARG A 141 4.76 15.17 -7.64
N ASP A 142 5.56 16.24 -7.70
CA ASP A 142 6.72 16.30 -8.58
C ASP A 142 7.80 15.29 -8.18
N ARG A 143 7.95 15.06 -6.86
CA ARG A 143 8.87 14.05 -6.34
C ARG A 143 8.37 12.63 -6.58
N ILE A 144 7.07 12.40 -6.43
CA ILE A 144 6.44 11.09 -6.71
C ILE A 144 6.61 10.73 -8.18
N ALA A 145 6.48 11.68 -9.10
CA ALA A 145 6.62 11.44 -10.54
C ALA A 145 8.00 10.86 -10.92
N GLN A 146 9.05 11.20 -10.16
CA GLN A 146 10.41 10.73 -10.38
C GLN A 146 10.80 9.52 -9.51
N ALA A 147 9.93 9.11 -8.58
CA ALA A 147 10.25 8.07 -7.60
C ALA A 147 10.26 6.67 -8.22
N GLN A 148 11.19 5.84 -7.74
CA GLN A 148 11.17 4.39 -7.95
C GLN A 148 10.49 3.65 -6.79
N LEU A 149 10.51 4.26 -5.60
CA LEU A 149 9.92 3.74 -4.38
C LEU A 149 9.01 4.78 -3.75
N VAL A 150 7.74 4.42 -3.55
CA VAL A 150 6.75 5.27 -2.90
C VAL A 150 6.20 4.55 -1.66
N GLY A 151 6.28 5.20 -0.51
CA GLY A 151 5.58 4.78 0.70
C GLY A 151 4.26 5.51 0.82
N CYS A 152 3.14 4.81 0.60
CA CYS A 152 1.82 5.39 0.68
C CYS A 152 1.49 5.80 2.13
N PRO A 153 0.79 6.93 2.32
CA PRO A 153 0.39 7.41 3.63
C PRO A 153 -0.61 6.47 4.31
N GLY A 154 -0.63 6.48 5.64
CA GLY A 154 -1.68 5.83 6.41
C GLY A 154 -3.00 6.61 6.33
N CYS A 155 -4.15 5.93 6.40
CA CYS A 155 -5.47 6.55 6.20
C CYS A 155 -5.73 7.76 7.11
N TYR A 156 -5.47 7.66 8.41
CA TYR A 156 -5.59 8.79 9.36
C TYR A 156 -4.59 9.92 9.07
N VAL A 157 -3.39 9.57 8.63
CA VAL A 157 -2.35 10.56 8.33
C VAL A 157 -2.73 11.33 7.06
N THR A 158 -3.29 10.66 6.06
CA THR A 158 -3.82 11.31 4.85
C THR A 158 -4.87 12.35 5.21
N THR A 159 -5.89 11.98 5.98
CA THR A 159 -6.99 12.91 6.34
C THR A 159 -6.47 14.08 7.17
N SER A 160 -5.63 13.80 8.16
CA SER A 160 -5.08 14.82 9.06
C SER A 160 -4.15 15.79 8.34
N LEU A 161 -3.23 15.28 7.50
CA LEU A 161 -2.31 16.13 6.75
C LEU A 161 -3.04 16.97 5.71
N LEU A 162 -4.03 16.42 5.00
CA LEU A 162 -4.79 17.21 4.03
C LEU A 162 -5.59 18.33 4.70
N ALA A 163 -6.12 18.11 5.90
CA ALA A 163 -6.81 19.14 6.68
C ALA A 163 -5.85 20.23 7.18
N LEU A 164 -4.68 19.86 7.69
CA LEU A 164 -3.77 20.79 8.38
C LEU A 164 -2.77 21.48 7.44
N ALA A 165 -2.31 20.82 6.38
CA ALA A 165 -1.25 21.33 5.52
C ALA A 165 -1.51 22.74 4.94
N PRO A 166 -2.71 23.09 4.41
CA PRO A 166 -2.93 24.43 3.90
C PRO A 166 -2.91 25.50 5.00
N LEU A 167 -3.36 25.17 6.21
CA LEU A 167 -3.38 26.09 7.36
C LEU A 167 -1.96 26.35 7.88
N LEU A 168 -1.16 25.28 8.04
CA LEU A 168 0.24 25.38 8.45
C LEU A 168 1.08 26.16 7.43
N LYS A 169 0.92 25.88 6.13
CA LYS A 169 1.67 26.57 5.06
C LYS A 169 1.39 28.07 5.00
N GLN A 170 0.18 28.49 5.38
CA GLN A 170 -0.24 29.89 5.38
C GLN A 170 -0.01 30.57 6.75
N GLY A 171 0.48 29.84 7.75
CA GLY A 171 0.67 30.37 9.11
C GLY A 171 -0.64 30.74 9.80
N LEU A 172 -1.74 30.05 9.48
CA LEU A 172 -3.09 30.34 10.03
C LEU A 172 -3.37 29.63 11.35
N ILE A 173 -2.50 28.72 11.78
CA ILE A 173 -2.61 27.98 13.04
C ILE A 173 -1.23 27.86 13.69
N GLU A 174 -1.21 27.67 15.00
CA GLU A 174 0.02 27.41 15.76
C GLU A 174 0.58 26.02 15.41
N PRO A 175 1.89 25.89 15.13
CA PRO A 175 2.48 24.63 14.70
C PRO A 175 2.78 23.66 15.86
N ASP A 176 2.79 24.15 17.09
CA ASP A 176 3.32 23.41 18.24
C ASP A 176 2.36 22.33 18.77
N THR A 177 1.06 22.44 18.51
CA THR A 177 0.07 21.47 18.97
C THR A 177 -1.11 21.38 18.00
N ALA A 178 -1.51 20.15 17.69
CA ALA A 178 -2.76 19.84 17.02
C ALA A 178 -3.44 18.65 17.72
N VAL A 179 -4.74 18.76 17.96
CA VAL A 179 -5.54 17.67 18.52
C VAL A 179 -6.35 17.05 17.38
N ILE A 180 -6.11 15.77 17.11
CA ILE A 180 -6.80 15.00 16.07
C ILE A 180 -7.64 13.92 16.76
N ASP A 181 -8.95 14.11 16.74
CA ASP A 181 -9.92 13.10 17.17
C ASP A 181 -10.58 12.46 15.93
N ALA A 182 -10.04 11.32 15.52
CA ALA A 182 -10.41 10.64 14.28
C ALA A 182 -11.31 9.42 14.52
N LYS A 183 -12.24 9.19 13.60
CA LYS A 183 -13.18 8.06 13.61
C LYS A 183 -12.94 7.20 12.37
N SER A 184 -13.00 5.88 12.49
CA SER A 184 -12.83 4.95 11.36
C SER A 184 -13.78 3.77 11.44
N GLY A 185 -14.15 3.24 10.28
CA GLY A 185 -14.79 1.93 10.20
C GLY A 185 -13.83 0.78 10.53
N THR A 186 -14.40 -0.40 10.80
CA THR A 186 -13.67 -1.62 11.20
C THR A 186 -12.73 -2.15 10.11
N SER A 187 -12.97 -1.82 8.84
CA SER A 187 -12.11 -2.21 7.72
C SER A 187 -10.66 -1.72 7.85
N GLY A 188 -10.42 -0.66 8.62
CA GLY A 188 -9.08 -0.15 8.92
C GLY A 188 -8.20 -1.17 9.66
N ALA A 189 -8.80 -2.12 10.37
CA ALA A 189 -8.08 -3.18 11.08
C ALA A 189 -7.65 -4.36 10.18
N GLY A 190 -8.03 -4.34 8.90
CA GLY A 190 -7.72 -5.39 7.94
C GLY A 190 -8.69 -6.58 7.99
N ARG A 191 -8.36 -7.63 7.24
CA ARG A 191 -9.24 -8.79 6.99
C ARG A 191 -9.13 -9.89 8.05
N THR A 192 -8.06 -9.90 8.84
CA THR A 192 -7.82 -10.96 9.83
C THR A 192 -8.91 -10.92 10.91
N PRO A 193 -9.61 -12.04 11.17
CA PRO A 193 -10.64 -12.07 12.19
C PRO A 193 -10.04 -11.86 13.58
N LYS A 194 -10.71 -11.03 14.38
CA LYS A 194 -10.42 -10.80 15.80
C LYS A 194 -11.74 -10.74 16.52
N THR A 195 -11.80 -11.23 17.77
CA THR A 195 -13.04 -11.29 18.54
C THR A 195 -13.75 -9.93 18.59
N ASN A 196 -13.02 -8.87 18.94
CA ASN A 196 -13.56 -7.51 19.02
C ASN A 196 -13.97 -6.88 17.67
N LEU A 197 -13.69 -7.55 16.55
CA LEU A 197 -14.08 -7.13 15.19
C LEU A 197 -15.16 -8.03 14.59
N LEU A 198 -15.62 -9.04 15.31
CA LEU A 198 -16.79 -9.81 14.89
C LEU A 198 -18.00 -8.88 14.83
N LEU A 199 -18.89 -9.11 13.86
CA LEU A 199 -20.06 -8.25 13.66
C LEU A 199 -20.87 -8.08 14.96
N ALA A 200 -21.09 -9.17 15.70
CA ALA A 200 -21.86 -9.14 16.96
C ALA A 200 -21.19 -8.33 18.09
N GLU A 201 -19.88 -8.08 18.02
CA GLU A 201 -19.13 -7.29 19.02
C GLU A 201 -18.97 -5.82 18.57
N ALA A 202 -18.70 -5.61 17.27
CA ALA A 202 -18.40 -4.30 16.71
C ALA A 202 -19.64 -3.52 16.24
N ASP A 203 -20.75 -4.20 15.98
CA ASP A 203 -21.98 -3.53 15.55
C ASP A 203 -22.58 -2.72 16.70
N ASN A 204 -23.09 -1.52 16.39
CA ASN A 204 -23.64 -0.56 17.35
C ASN A 204 -22.71 -0.21 18.53
N SER A 205 -21.39 -0.33 18.37
CA SER A 205 -20.40 0.08 19.36
C SER A 205 -19.47 1.18 18.85
N VAL A 206 -18.96 1.97 19.79
CA VAL A 206 -17.83 2.88 19.58
C VAL A 206 -16.78 2.48 20.61
N ALA A 207 -15.66 1.96 20.13
CA ALA A 207 -14.54 1.48 20.94
C ALA A 207 -13.34 2.43 20.85
#